data_AF-A0A3D1AQF3-F1
#
_entry.id   AF-A0A3D1AQF3-F1
#
_cell.length_a   1.000
_cell.length_b   1.000
_cell.length_c   1.000
_cell.angle_alpha   90.00
_cell.angle_beta   90.00
_cell.angle_gamma   90.00
#
_symmetry.space_group_name_H-M   'P 1'
#
loop_
_entity.id
_entity.type
_entity.pdbx_description
1 polymer ?
#
loop_
_entity_poly.entity_id
_entity_poly.type
_entity_poly.pdbx_seq_one_letter_code
_entity_poly.pdbx_strand_id
1 'polypeptide(L)'
;LSGSVNAGGSPLRGALITAVDASTGIIVGGLTDLSSGQYSFHVPPGSYYVYAEPLTGQVKAGNLNYSQSQVDTGFQPGIAGGFGSPTTFSVTANQTVTASFAVPAGTSPIQIEDTGIGAAGALGDATEI
;
A
#
# COMPACT_ATOMS: atom_id res chain seq x y z
N LEU A 1 12.24 9.12 -0.90
CA LEU A 1 11.07 8.99 -1.80
C LEU A 1 9.83 9.30 -0.99
N SER A 2 9.01 10.26 -1.41
CA SER A 2 7.84 10.70 -0.63
C SER A 2 6.69 11.09 -1.55
N GLY A 3 5.47 11.19 -1.03
CA GLY A 3 4.34 11.64 -1.83
C GLY A 3 3.03 11.61 -1.06
N SER A 4 1.92 11.71 -1.78
CA SER A 4 0.56 11.50 -1.29
C SER A 4 -0.18 10.52 -2.17
N VAL A 5 -1.14 9.84 -1.55
CA VAL A 5 -2.12 9.05 -2.29
C VAL A 5 -3.53 9.56 -2.00
N ASN A 6 -4.35 9.63 -3.04
CA ASN A 6 -5.74 10.05 -2.95
C ASN A 6 -6.65 9.13 -3.78
N ALA A 7 -7.94 9.10 -3.44
CA ALA A 7 -8.98 8.50 -4.27
C ALA A 7 -10.08 9.53 -4.49
N GLY A 8 -10.42 9.80 -5.76
CA GLY A 8 -11.41 10.83 -6.10
C GLY A 8 -11.08 12.23 -5.56
N GLY A 9 -9.79 12.57 -5.42
CA GLY A 9 -9.33 13.84 -4.86
C GLY A 9 -9.31 13.93 -3.34
N SER A 10 -9.78 12.90 -2.63
CA SER A 10 -9.71 12.84 -1.16
C SER A 10 -8.46 12.08 -0.71
N PRO A 11 -7.65 12.61 0.24
CA PRO A 11 -6.48 11.91 0.76
C PRO A 11 -6.86 10.54 1.33
N LEU A 12 -6.05 9.52 1.05
CA LEU A 12 -6.24 8.18 1.60
C LEU A 12 -5.50 8.02 2.91
N ARG A 13 -6.23 7.79 3.99
CA ARG A 13 -5.72 7.63 5.35
C ARG A 13 -5.36 6.18 5.62
N GLY A 14 -4.13 5.91 6.06
CA GLY A 14 -3.70 4.58 6.47
C GLY A 14 -3.65 3.55 5.33
N ALA A 15 -3.52 3.99 4.08
CA ALA A 15 -3.27 3.11 2.95
C ALA A 15 -1.87 2.47 3.09
N LEU A 16 -1.75 1.19 2.78
CA LEU A 16 -0.45 0.52 2.72
C LEU A 16 0.25 0.95 1.43
N ILE A 17 1.40 1.60 1.58
CA ILE A 17 2.26 2.03 0.48
C ILE A 17 3.48 1.13 0.44
N THR A 18 3.77 0.60 -0.74
CA THR A 18 4.99 -0.16 -0.97
C THR A 18 5.74 0.45 -2.15
N ALA A 19 7.05 0.67 -1.97
CA ALA A 19 7.97 1.05 -3.03
C ALA A 19 8.93 -0.11 -3.31
N VAL A 20 9.15 -0.42 -4.58
CA VAL A 20 10.01 -1.53 -5.00
C VAL A 20 11.00 -1.06 -6.02
N ASP A 21 12.27 -1.34 -5.76
CA ASP A 21 13.33 -1.10 -6.72
C ASP A 21 13.16 -2.05 -7.92
N ALA A 22 12.97 -1.48 -9.09
CA ALA A 22 12.67 -2.18 -10.33
C ALA A 22 13.81 -3.10 -10.81
N SER A 23 15.04 -2.89 -10.32
CA SER A 23 16.22 -3.65 -10.74
C SER A 23 16.58 -4.77 -9.78
N THR A 24 16.42 -4.54 -8.48
CA THR A 24 16.85 -5.46 -7.41
C THR A 24 15.68 -6.18 -6.76
N GLY A 25 14.45 -5.67 -6.90
CA GLY A 25 13.27 -6.16 -6.20
C GLY A 25 13.24 -5.82 -4.71
N ILE A 26 14.19 -5.00 -4.21
CA ILE A 26 14.18 -4.56 -2.81
C ILE A 26 12.92 -3.75 -2.54
N ILE A 27 12.22 -4.10 -1.46
CA ILE A 27 10.95 -3.49 -1.08
C ILE A 27 11.11 -2.66 0.20
N VAL A 28 10.41 -1.53 0.25
CA VAL A 28 10.13 -0.79 1.49
C VAL A 28 8.64 -0.50 1.54
N GLY A 29 8.04 -0.60 2.71
CA GLY A 29 6.61 -0.34 2.88
C GLY A 29 6.31 0.42 4.16
N GLY A 30 5.13 1.03 4.19
CA GLY A 30 4.61 1.77 5.33
C GLY A 30 3.17 2.18 5.10
N LEU A 31 2.65 3.06 5.96
CA LEU A 31 1.28 3.55 5.86
C LEU A 31 1.27 5.03 5.48
N THR A 32 0.25 5.45 4.74
CA THR A 32 -0.02 6.89 4.61
C THR A 32 -0.48 7.48 5.94
N ASP A 33 -0.15 8.74 6.15
CA ASP A 33 -0.60 9.53 7.28
C ASP A 33 -2.13 9.57 7.38
N LEU A 34 -2.63 9.47 8.62
CA LEU A 34 -4.06 9.35 8.92
C LEU A 34 -4.87 10.64 8.72
N SER A 35 -4.22 11.74 8.30
CA SER A 35 -4.89 13.02 8.03
C SER A 35 -4.65 13.56 6.62
N SER A 36 -3.42 13.39 6.11
CA SER A 36 -2.95 14.04 4.90
C SER A 36 -2.77 13.08 3.72
N GLY A 37 -2.82 11.77 3.95
CA GLY A 37 -2.53 10.76 2.93
C GLY A 37 -1.08 10.76 2.43
N GLN A 38 -0.19 11.45 3.15
CA GLN A 38 1.22 11.58 2.81
C GLN A 38 2.03 10.37 3.29
N TYR A 39 3.13 10.06 2.61
CA TYR A 39 4.09 9.03 3.02
C TYR A 39 5.53 9.48 2.70
N SER A 40 6.51 8.88 3.36
CA SER A 40 7.94 9.12 3.10
C SER A 40 8.79 7.90 3.45
N PHE A 41 9.74 7.57 2.58
CA PHE A 41 10.69 6.48 2.74
C PHE A 41 12.12 6.97 2.51
N HIS A 42 13.02 6.50 3.36
CA HIS A 42 14.46 6.55 3.13
C HIS A 42 14.85 5.31 2.33
N VAL A 43 15.29 5.51 1.09
CA VAL A 43 15.64 4.42 0.16
C VAL A 43 17.00 4.69 -0.47
N PRO A 44 17.76 3.63 -0.83
CA PRO A 44 18.96 3.78 -1.64
C PRO A 44 18.67 4.43 -3.00
N PRO A 45 19.69 4.99 -3.68
CA PRO A 45 19.57 5.37 -5.09
C PRO A 45 19.12 4.19 -5.93
N GLY A 46 18.17 4.42 -6.84
CA GLY A 46 17.51 3.36 -7.59
C GLY A 46 16.30 3.86 -8.36
N SER A 47 15.63 2.96 -9.06
CA SER A 47 14.41 3.24 -9.82
C SER A 47 13.25 2.50 -9.19
N TYR A 48 12.25 3.22 -8.66
CA TYR A 48 11.20 2.63 -7.85
C TYR A 48 9.84 2.67 -8.54
N TYR A 49 9.11 1.56 -8.48
CA TYR A 49 7.66 1.55 -8.61
C TYR A 49 7.04 1.80 -7.24
N VAL A 50 5.87 2.47 -7.20
CA VAL A 50 5.15 2.73 -5.96
C VAL A 50 3.69 2.34 -6.12
N TYR A 51 3.19 1.55 -5.17
CA TYR A 51 1.80 1.09 -5.12
C TYR A 51 1.16 1.46 -3.79
N ALA A 52 -0.16 1.58 -3.83
CA ALA A 52 -1.01 1.74 -2.68
C ALA A 52 -2.08 0.65 -2.67
N GLU A 53 -2.36 0.09 -1.50
CA GLU A 53 -3.42 -0.88 -1.31
C GLU A 53 -4.20 -0.59 -0.01
N PRO A 54 -5.51 -0.88 0.01
CA PRO A 54 -6.31 -0.75 1.23
C PRO A 54 -5.87 -1.80 2.26
N LEU A 55 -6.03 -1.50 3.55
CA LEU A 55 -5.86 -2.48 4.64
C LEU A 55 -7.05 -3.47 4.70
N THR A 56 -7.24 -4.20 3.60
CA THR A 56 -8.26 -5.23 3.42
C THR A 56 -7.55 -6.55 3.19
N GLY A 57 -7.71 -7.50 4.10
CA GLY A 57 -7.03 -8.80 4.06
C GLY A 57 -6.66 -9.24 5.47
N GLN A 58 -5.46 -9.79 5.62
CA GLN A 58 -4.93 -10.33 6.88
C GLN A 58 -4.57 -9.22 7.88
N VAL A 59 -4.14 -8.05 7.38
CA VAL A 59 -3.83 -6.89 8.21
C VAL A 59 -4.95 -5.86 8.07
N LYS A 60 -5.70 -5.67 9.15
CA LYS A 60 -6.80 -4.71 9.28
C LYS A 60 -6.40 -3.58 10.24
N ALA A 61 -7.15 -2.48 10.27
CA ALA A 61 -6.84 -1.32 11.14
C ALA A 61 -6.66 -1.74 12.61
N GLY A 62 -7.50 -2.67 13.10
CA GLY A 62 -7.44 -3.19 14.47
C GLY A 62 -6.14 -3.92 14.79
N ASN A 63 -5.47 -4.57 13.83
CA ASN A 63 -4.17 -5.20 14.04
C ASN A 63 -3.07 -4.18 14.33
N LEU A 64 -3.29 -2.92 13.97
CA LEU A 64 -2.36 -1.80 14.12
C LEU A 64 -2.78 -0.82 15.24
N ASN A 65 -3.75 -1.22 16.09
CA ASN A 65 -4.36 -0.38 17.12
C ASN A 65 -5.07 0.88 16.57
N TYR A 66 -5.57 0.82 15.34
CA TYR A 66 -6.43 1.84 14.75
C TYR A 66 -7.90 1.38 14.75
N SER A 67 -8.81 2.33 14.93
CA SER A 67 -10.24 2.14 14.65
C SER A 67 -10.48 2.09 13.14
N GLN A 68 -11.50 1.34 12.72
CA GLN A 68 -11.94 1.28 11.31
C GLN A 68 -12.34 2.66 10.74
N SER A 69 -12.76 3.61 11.59
CA SER A 69 -13.09 4.97 11.15
C SER A 69 -11.86 5.84 10.85
N GLN A 70 -10.66 5.41 11.27
CA GLN A 70 -9.41 6.15 11.09
C GLN A 70 -8.70 5.79 9.78
N VAL A 71 -9.02 4.64 9.18
CA VAL A 71 -8.37 4.11 7.98
C VAL A 71 -9.38 4.05 6.84
N ASP A 72 -8.96 4.47 5.65
CA ASP A 72 -9.76 4.33 4.44
C ASP A 72 -9.52 2.94 3.83
N THR A 73 -10.58 2.18 3.59
CA THR A 73 -10.53 0.87 2.90
C THR A 73 -11.40 0.81 1.65
N GLY A 74 -12.14 1.89 1.36
CA GLY A 74 -13.04 2.01 0.22
C GLY A 74 -12.34 2.45 -1.07
N PHE A 75 -11.16 1.90 -1.35
CA PHE A 75 -10.43 2.15 -2.59
C PHE A 75 -9.78 0.85 -3.12
N GLN A 76 -9.45 0.85 -4.41
CA GLN A 76 -8.83 -0.30 -5.06
C GLN A 76 -7.30 -0.17 -5.06
N PRO A 77 -6.55 -1.27 -5.04
CA PRO A 77 -5.11 -1.23 -5.25
C PRO A 77 -4.75 -0.47 -6.52
N GLY A 78 -3.68 0.31 -6.46
CA GLY A 78 -3.21 1.09 -7.59
C GLY A 78 -1.71 1.31 -7.57
N ILE A 79 -1.15 1.52 -8.75
CA ILE A 79 0.27 1.84 -8.96
C ILE A 79 0.38 3.22 -9.58
N ALA A 80 1.40 3.98 -9.22
CA ALA A 80 1.69 5.25 -9.88
C ALA A 80 1.83 5.05 -11.40
N GLY A 81 1.17 5.89 -12.20
CA GLY A 81 1.09 5.73 -13.66
C GLY A 81 0.06 4.71 -14.17
N GLY A 82 -0.54 3.91 -13.28
CA GLY A 82 -1.52 2.89 -13.62
C GLY A 82 -0.89 1.58 -14.11
N PHE A 83 -1.65 0.48 -14.01
CA PHE A 83 -1.15 -0.88 -14.27
C PHE A 83 -0.72 -1.14 -15.72
N GLY A 84 -1.29 -0.41 -16.69
CA GLY A 84 -0.91 -0.56 -18.09
C GLY A 84 0.42 0.12 -18.45
N SER A 85 0.84 1.13 -17.70
CA SER A 85 2.10 1.86 -17.93
C SER A 85 2.62 2.48 -16.62
N PRO A 86 3.14 1.65 -15.70
CA PRO A 86 3.62 2.13 -14.41
C PRO A 86 4.71 3.20 -14.53
N THR A 87 4.62 4.24 -13.71
CA THR A 87 5.64 5.27 -13.59
C THR A 87 6.77 4.79 -12.69
N THR A 88 8.01 4.89 -13.20
CA THR A 88 9.23 4.71 -12.41
C THR A 88 9.73 6.03 -11.86
N PHE A 89 10.09 6.04 -10.58
CA PHE A 89 10.70 7.20 -9.92
C PHE A 89 12.20 6.96 -9.69
N SER A 90 13.04 7.75 -10.35
CA SER A 90 14.50 7.64 -10.24
C SER A 90 15.01 8.45 -9.04
N VAL A 91 15.41 7.76 -7.98
CA VAL A 91 15.99 8.33 -6.77
C VAL A 91 17.51 8.36 -6.89
N THR A 92 18.11 9.52 -6.63
CA THR A 92 19.56 9.67 -6.50
C THR A 92 19.92 9.99 -5.06
N ALA A 93 21.19 9.78 -4.69
CA ALA A 93 21.64 10.00 -3.32
C ALA A 93 21.34 11.44 -2.86
N ASN A 94 20.85 11.58 -1.64
CA ASN A 94 20.51 12.86 -1.01
C ASN A 94 19.42 13.68 -1.74
N GLN A 95 18.62 13.06 -2.59
CA GLN A 95 17.44 13.71 -3.19
C GLN A 95 16.13 13.18 -2.63
N THR A 96 15.19 14.11 -2.48
CA THR A 96 13.77 13.79 -2.28
C THR A 96 13.08 13.80 -3.62
N VAL A 97 12.57 12.63 -4.02
CA VAL A 97 11.70 12.49 -5.20
C VAL A 97 10.26 12.41 -4.74
N THR A 98 9.39 13.20 -5.38
CA THR A 98 7.96 13.22 -5.12
C THR A 98 7.21 12.24 -6.03
N ALA A 99 6.48 11.32 -5.42
CA ALA A 99 5.70 10.26 -6.08
C ALA A 99 4.24 10.31 -5.58
N SER A 100 3.53 11.39 -5.90
CA SER A 100 2.10 11.49 -5.61
C SER A 100 1.27 10.90 -6.75
N PHE A 101 0.22 10.14 -6.41
CA PHE A 101 -0.66 9.52 -7.40
C PHE A 101 -2.07 9.31 -6.84
N ALA A 102 -3.02 9.05 -7.75
CA ALA A 102 -4.38 8.70 -7.41
C ALA A 102 -4.64 7.22 -7.68
N VAL A 103 -5.53 6.62 -6.90
CA VAL A 103 -6.02 5.25 -7.11
C VAL A 103 -7.54 5.25 -7.29
N PRO A 104 -8.12 4.21 -7.91
CA PRO A 104 -9.56 4.13 -8.09
C PRO A 104 -10.29 4.05 -6.75
N ALA A 105 -11.37 4.82 -6.61
CA ALA A 105 -12.27 4.70 -5.47
C ALA A 105 -13.16 3.45 -5.62
N GLY A 106 -13.70 2.96 -4.49
CA GLY A 106 -14.58 1.79 -4.44
C GLY A 106 -13.89 0.58 -3.83
N THR A 107 -14.66 -0.45 -3.52
CA THR A 107 -14.13 -1.67 -2.89
C THR A 107 -13.13 -2.37 -3.80
N SER A 108 -12.01 -2.81 -3.24
CA SER A 108 -11.08 -3.70 -3.93
C SER A 108 -11.81 -4.98 -4.36
N PRO A 109 -11.79 -5.33 -5.66
CA PRO A 109 -12.26 -6.64 -6.13
C PRO A 109 -11.22 -7.74 -5.88
N ILE A 110 -9.99 -7.37 -5.49
CA ILE A 110 -8.93 -8.31 -5.12
C ILE A 110 -8.99 -8.46 -3.61
N GLN A 111 -9.33 -9.66 -3.15
CA GLN A 111 -9.33 -10.02 -1.75
C GLN A 111 -8.58 -11.35 -1.55
N ILE A 112 -8.07 -11.55 -0.33
CA ILE A 112 -7.53 -12.85 0.06
C ILE A 112 -8.76 -13.70 0.41
N GLU A 113 -9.15 -14.58 -0.51
CA GLU A 113 -10.35 -15.40 -0.39
C GLU A 113 -10.21 -16.46 0.71
N ASP A 114 -9.03 -17.09 0.82
CA ASP A 114 -8.76 -18.13 1.81
C ASP A 114 -7.60 -17.72 2.73
N THR A 115 -7.83 -17.75 4.04
CA THR A 115 -6.73 -17.69 5.02
C THR A 115 -6.63 -19.02 5.76
N GLY A 116 -5.49 -19.68 5.61
CA GLY A 116 -5.17 -20.87 6.39
C GLY A 116 -4.82 -20.48 7.82
N ILE A 117 -5.61 -20.93 8.78
CA ILE A 117 -5.30 -20.81 10.20
C ILE A 117 -5.02 -22.20 10.76
N GLY A 118 -3.90 -22.36 11.47
CA GLY A 118 -3.50 -23.63 12.07
C GLY A 118 -3.02 -23.43 13.50
N ALA A 119 -3.32 -24.39 14.37
CA ALA A 119 -2.71 -24.49 15.69
C ALA A 119 -1.49 -25.41 15.63
N ALA A 120 -0.48 -25.16 16.46
CA ALA A 120 0.71 -26.01 16.54
C ALA A 120 0.32 -27.46 16.87
N GLY A 121 0.70 -28.40 15.99
CA GLY A 121 0.39 -29.83 16.14
C GLY A 121 -1.02 -30.27 15.70
N ALA A 122 -1.82 -29.36 15.13
CA ALA A 122 -3.12 -29.68 14.52
C ALA A 122 -3.07 -29.61 12.98
N LEU A 123 -4.02 -30.26 12.31
CA LEU A 123 -4.31 -29.99 10.91
C LEU A 123 -4.89 -28.56 10.81
N GLY A 124 -4.43 -27.77 9.84
CA GLY A 124 -4.97 -26.44 9.57
C GLY A 124 -6.07 -26.52 8.51
N ASP A 125 -7.16 -25.80 8.72
CA ASP A 125 -8.24 -25.64 7.75
C ASP A 125 -8.10 -24.27 7.06
N ALA A 126 -8.33 -24.22 5.75
CA ALA A 126 -8.56 -22.97 5.04
C ALA A 126 -10.05 -22.63 5.17
N THR A 127 -10.37 -21.47 5.73
CA THR A 127 -11.75 -20.96 5.78
C THR A 127 -11.85 -19.79 4.81
N GLU A 128 -12.86 -19.82 3.93
CA GLU A 128 -13.28 -18.72 3.06
C GLU A 128 -13.75 -17.55 3.96
N ILE A 129 -13.22 -16.34 3.74
CA ILE A 129 -13.50 -15.15 4.59
C ILE A 129 -14.74 -14.39 4.13
#